data_AF-A0A4W3GDZ9-F1
#
_entry.id   AF-A0A4W3GDZ9-F1
#
_cell.length_a   1.000
_cell.length_b   1.000
_cell.length_c   1.000
_cell.angle_alpha   90.00
_cell.angle_beta   90.00
_cell.angle_gamma   90.00
#
_symmetry.space_group_name_H-M   'P 1'
#
loop_
_entity.id
_entity.type
_entity.pdbx_description
1 polymer ?
#
loop_
_entity_poly.entity_id
_entity_poly.type
_entity_poly.pdbx_seq_one_letter_code
_entity_poly.pdbx_strand_id
1 'polypeptide(L)'
;YDTDFNLYDLELASPCLPSSVDAFSSVFTPAVYALVFLEEEGGEPHSKIGDLFVTHLALSDVVLLLTLPLWAAESVSSWVFGTVLCKAVGAMFLLSLYSSSFFLVCISVDRYLSIVHAVQLYRRRKPLHASLTTAGVWAASLALSCLELGYRKVQTSVYLNRSTCSYAFDPEVAGRWYLALRLVHHLACFLLPISVMFYCYCMVFRTVCRAHMQAKRKTLRLVVSIVAVFLCCWLPYNTVIFLDTLVYFGGLEPSCRTVISLDLARTVTQTLGLTHACLNPLLYAFVGVRFRQEVKELLGLSSRGRWGSGRRGILNARRSQSVASDSETSSTYYSMW
;
A
#
# COMPACT_ATOMS: atom_id res chain seq x y z
N TYR A 1 51.88 -15.07 38.42
CA TYR A 1 51.84 -16.48 38.01
C TYR A 1 50.45 -16.78 37.52
N ASP A 2 50.35 -16.78 36.19
CA ASP A 2 49.45 -17.52 35.30
C ASP A 2 48.03 -17.86 35.77
N THR A 3 47.07 -17.31 35.03
CA THR A 3 45.92 -18.09 34.57
C THR A 3 45.81 -17.93 33.05
N ASP A 4 46.33 -18.93 32.36
CA ASP A 4 46.09 -19.21 30.94
C ASP A 4 44.59 -19.26 30.66
N PHE A 5 44.10 -18.30 29.87
CA PHE A 5 42.75 -18.34 29.32
C PHE A 5 42.82 -19.15 28.02
N ASN A 6 42.41 -20.42 28.09
CA ASN A 6 42.47 -21.38 26.99
C ASN A 6 41.75 -20.86 25.74
N LEU A 7 42.53 -20.73 24.67
CA LEU A 7 42.14 -20.39 23.31
C LEU A 7 41.58 -21.63 22.58
N TYR A 8 40.54 -22.26 23.12
CA TYR A 8 39.94 -23.47 22.51
C TYR A 8 38.40 -23.51 22.46
N ASP A 9 37.68 -22.49 22.97
CA ASP A 9 36.21 -22.40 22.88
C ASP A 9 35.72 -21.57 21.66
N LEU A 10 36.58 -21.36 20.66
CA LEU A 10 36.29 -20.51 19.50
C LEU A 10 35.86 -21.28 18.23
N GLU A 11 35.33 -22.49 18.39
CA GLU A 11 34.76 -23.27 17.27
C GLU A 11 33.49 -24.02 17.70
N LEU A 12 32.33 -23.35 17.70
CA LEU A 12 31.08 -23.84 17.07
C LEU A 12 29.89 -22.86 17.15
N ALA A 13 30.10 -21.57 16.87
CA ALA A 13 28.98 -20.73 16.43
C ALA A 13 28.84 -20.94 14.92
N SER A 14 27.96 -21.85 14.50
CA SER A 14 27.59 -22.01 13.10
C SER A 14 27.19 -20.63 12.53
N PRO A 15 27.66 -20.24 11.33
CA PRO A 15 27.22 -19.01 10.71
C PRO A 15 25.69 -19.10 10.60
N CYS A 16 24.98 -18.07 11.07
CA CYS A 16 23.54 -17.96 10.86
C CYS A 16 23.27 -17.97 9.36
N LEU A 17 23.00 -19.14 8.79
CA LEU A 17 22.64 -19.29 7.39
C LEU A 17 21.33 -18.54 7.17
N PRO A 18 21.23 -17.65 6.17
CA PRO A 18 20.06 -16.79 5.97
C PRO A 18 18.92 -17.57 5.29
N SER A 19 18.60 -18.77 5.78
CA SER A 19 17.55 -19.63 5.22
C SER A 19 16.18 -18.96 5.24
N SER A 20 15.93 -18.04 6.19
CA SER A 20 14.73 -17.20 6.24
C SER A 20 14.70 -16.09 5.19
N VAL A 21 15.86 -15.54 4.81
CA VAL A 21 15.97 -14.51 3.76
C VAL A 21 15.85 -15.16 2.38
N ASP A 22 16.43 -16.35 2.19
CA ASP A 22 16.29 -17.11 0.95
C ASP A 22 14.85 -17.65 0.77
N ALA A 23 14.20 -18.08 1.85
CA ALA A 23 12.79 -18.47 1.81
C ALA A 23 11.85 -17.27 1.55
N PHE A 24 12.12 -16.11 2.16
CA PHE A 24 11.37 -14.89 1.88
C PHE A 24 11.60 -14.41 0.45
N SER A 25 12.85 -14.34 0.01
CA SER A 25 13.25 -13.90 -1.34
C SER A 25 12.71 -14.83 -2.43
N SER A 26 12.71 -16.15 -2.21
CA SER A 26 12.20 -17.14 -3.18
C SER A 26 10.68 -17.14 -3.33
N VAL A 27 9.92 -16.59 -2.37
CA VAL A 27 8.46 -16.43 -2.47
C VAL A 27 8.08 -15.01 -2.90
N PHE A 28 8.76 -14.02 -2.34
CA PHE A 28 8.48 -12.61 -2.56
C PHE A 28 8.89 -12.18 -3.98
N THR A 29 10.06 -12.59 -4.46
CA THR A 29 10.58 -12.18 -5.77
C THR A 29 9.69 -12.68 -6.92
N PRO A 30 9.26 -13.96 -6.96
CA PRO A 30 8.32 -14.42 -8.00
C PRO A 30 6.93 -13.80 -7.88
N ALA A 31 6.43 -13.52 -6.67
CA ALA A 31 5.13 -12.87 -6.48
C ALA A 31 5.14 -11.43 -7.01
N VAL A 32 6.24 -10.70 -6.79
CA VAL A 32 6.49 -9.37 -7.34
C VAL A 32 6.60 -9.42 -8.86
N TYR A 33 7.41 -10.33 -9.41
CA TYR A 33 7.52 -10.48 -10.86
C TYR A 33 6.21 -10.93 -11.51
N ALA A 34 5.41 -11.79 -10.87
CA ALA A 34 4.10 -12.19 -11.36
C ALA A 34 3.10 -11.02 -11.36
N LEU A 35 3.11 -10.17 -10.33
CA LEU A 35 2.25 -8.98 -10.29
C LEU A 35 2.64 -7.94 -11.35
N VAL A 36 3.94 -7.80 -11.64
CA VAL A 36 4.46 -6.95 -12.72
C VAL A 36 4.16 -7.57 -14.10
N PHE A 37 4.30 -8.88 -14.27
CA PHE A 37 3.99 -9.58 -15.53
C PHE A 37 2.48 -9.59 -15.85
N LEU A 38 1.61 -9.61 -14.84
CA LEU A 38 0.17 -9.43 -15.02
C LEU A 38 -0.19 -8.03 -15.56
N GLU A 39 0.71 -7.06 -15.46
CA GLU A 39 0.57 -5.75 -16.09
C GLU A 39 0.94 -5.78 -17.59
N GLU A 40 1.87 -6.65 -18.00
CA GLU A 40 2.30 -6.76 -19.41
C GLU A 40 1.40 -7.68 -20.27
N GLU A 41 0.76 -8.72 -19.71
CA GLU A 41 -0.10 -9.65 -20.49
C GLU A 41 -1.62 -9.51 -20.24
N GLY A 42 -2.07 -8.54 -19.44
CA GLY A 42 -3.47 -8.38 -19.03
C GLY A 42 -4.42 -7.74 -20.06
N GLY A 43 -4.34 -8.16 -21.33
CA GLY A 43 -5.30 -7.82 -22.38
C GLY A 43 -6.61 -8.59 -22.28
N GLU A 44 -7.45 -8.31 -21.28
CA GLU A 44 -8.90 -8.54 -21.38
C GLU A 44 -9.71 -7.28 -20.99
N PRO A 45 -10.65 -6.81 -21.83
CA PRO A 45 -11.25 -5.47 -21.75
C PRO A 45 -12.35 -5.30 -20.67
N HIS A 46 -12.30 -6.06 -19.57
CA HIS A 46 -13.33 -6.04 -18.52
C HIS A 46 -12.81 -5.90 -17.08
N SER A 47 -11.56 -5.47 -16.87
CA SER A 47 -11.11 -5.06 -15.53
C SER A 47 -11.88 -3.80 -15.09
N LYS A 48 -12.58 -3.87 -13.94
CA LYS A 48 -13.37 -2.73 -13.45
C LYS A 48 -12.36 -1.68 -12.99
N ILE A 49 -12.53 -0.40 -13.32
CA ILE A 49 -11.62 0.70 -12.90
C ILE A 49 -11.28 0.72 -11.39
N GLY A 50 -12.14 0.17 -10.51
CA GLY A 50 -11.81 0.01 -9.08
C GLY A 50 -10.64 -0.95 -8.82
N ASP A 51 -10.32 -1.80 -9.78
CA ASP A 51 -9.22 -2.73 -9.80
C ASP A 51 -7.93 -1.99 -10.21
N LEU A 52 -7.99 -0.98 -11.09
CA LEU A 52 -6.80 -0.21 -11.53
C LEU A 52 -6.09 0.52 -10.38
N PHE A 53 -6.80 1.33 -9.58
CA PHE A 53 -6.18 2.03 -8.45
C PHE A 53 -5.69 1.07 -7.36
N VAL A 54 -6.38 -0.07 -7.18
CA VAL A 54 -5.96 -1.11 -6.24
C VAL A 54 -4.70 -1.82 -6.76
N THR A 55 -4.59 -2.06 -8.06
CA THR A 55 -3.37 -2.62 -8.69
C THR A 55 -2.18 -1.67 -8.51
N HIS A 56 -2.33 -0.37 -8.79
CA HIS A 56 -1.22 0.57 -8.59
C HIS A 56 -0.88 0.81 -7.11
N LEU A 57 -1.87 0.69 -6.21
CA LEU A 57 -1.60 0.64 -4.77
C LEU A 57 -0.76 -0.59 -4.42
N ALA A 58 -1.12 -1.77 -4.92
CA ALA A 58 -0.35 -3.00 -4.71
C ALA A 58 1.06 -2.89 -5.31
N LEU A 59 1.23 -2.28 -6.48
CA LEU A 59 2.52 -1.99 -7.08
C LEU A 59 3.38 -1.08 -6.17
N SER A 60 2.76 -0.02 -5.62
CA SER A 60 3.43 0.89 -4.68
C SER A 60 3.91 0.17 -3.43
N ASP A 61 3.07 -0.70 -2.86
CA ASP A 61 3.38 -1.53 -1.69
C ASP A 61 4.49 -2.57 -1.99
N VAL A 62 4.50 -3.15 -3.18
CA VAL A 62 5.57 -4.04 -3.65
C VAL A 62 6.91 -3.31 -3.74
N VAL A 63 6.92 -2.10 -4.34
CA VAL A 63 8.14 -1.27 -4.39
C VAL A 63 8.64 -0.96 -2.98
N LEU A 64 7.75 -0.72 -2.01
CA LEU A 64 8.15 -0.51 -0.62
C LEU A 64 8.84 -1.76 -0.06
N LEU A 65 8.21 -2.93 -0.22
CA LEU A 65 8.72 -4.19 0.29
C LEU A 65 10.09 -4.55 -0.32
N LEU A 66 10.35 -4.19 -1.58
CA LEU A 66 11.68 -4.35 -2.22
C LEU A 66 12.77 -3.50 -1.54
N THR A 67 12.42 -2.36 -0.94
CA THR A 67 13.40 -1.53 -0.21
C THR A 67 13.74 -2.06 1.18
N LEU A 68 12.83 -2.81 1.82
CA LEU A 68 12.96 -3.22 3.22
C LEU A 68 14.21 -4.06 3.54
N PRO A 69 14.65 -5.03 2.70
CA PRO A 69 15.85 -5.81 2.97
C PRO A 69 17.12 -4.94 3.09
N LEU A 70 17.20 -3.86 2.31
CA LEU A 70 18.34 -2.94 2.35
C LEU A 70 18.33 -2.08 3.62
N TRP A 71 17.15 -1.62 4.05
CA TRP A 71 16.99 -0.94 5.35
C TRP A 71 17.28 -1.88 6.53
N ALA A 72 16.87 -3.14 6.43
CA ALA A 72 17.16 -4.16 7.44
C ALA A 72 18.68 -4.43 7.53
N ALA A 73 19.37 -4.57 6.40
CA ALA A 73 20.82 -4.74 6.34
C ALA A 73 21.56 -3.55 6.98
N GLU A 74 21.12 -2.33 6.69
CA GLU A 74 21.64 -1.12 7.35
C GLU A 74 21.43 -1.20 8.86
N SER A 75 20.21 -1.56 9.32
CA SER A 75 19.84 -1.57 10.74
C SER A 75 20.66 -2.52 11.60
N VAL A 76 21.11 -3.65 11.04
CA VAL A 76 21.94 -4.66 11.74
C VAL A 76 23.43 -4.31 11.68
N SER A 77 23.88 -3.71 10.57
CA SER A 77 25.31 -3.52 10.30
C SER A 77 25.64 -2.06 9.97
N SER A 78 26.01 -1.76 8.72
CA SER A 78 26.28 -0.42 8.20
C SER A 78 25.78 -0.32 6.77
N TRP A 79 25.50 0.90 6.32
CA TRP A 79 25.25 1.16 4.91
C TRP A 79 26.55 1.02 4.10
N VAL A 80 26.70 -0.11 3.39
CA VAL A 80 27.88 -0.42 2.57
C VAL A 80 27.66 -0.27 1.05
N PHE A 81 26.43 0.02 0.64
CA PHE A 81 26.04 0.01 -0.78
C PHE A 81 26.35 1.32 -1.55
N GLY A 82 27.03 2.26 -0.89
CA GLY A 82 27.40 3.55 -1.48
C GLY A 82 26.24 4.54 -1.64
N THR A 83 26.59 5.75 -2.09
CA THR A 83 25.67 6.90 -2.13
C THR A 83 24.60 6.77 -3.22
N VAL A 84 24.92 6.16 -4.36
CA VAL A 84 23.96 5.98 -5.46
C VAL A 84 22.79 5.11 -5.01
N LEU A 85 23.07 3.97 -4.38
CA LEU A 85 22.01 3.09 -3.89
C LEU A 85 21.27 3.71 -2.70
N CYS A 86 21.95 4.44 -1.80
CA CYS A 86 21.30 5.17 -0.70
C CYS A 86 20.22 6.14 -1.22
N LYS A 87 20.56 6.89 -2.27
CA LYS A 87 19.60 7.77 -2.94
C LYS A 87 18.49 6.98 -3.62
N ALA A 88 18.82 5.98 -4.45
CA ALA A 88 17.81 5.20 -5.18
C ALA A 88 16.80 4.50 -4.24
N VAL A 89 17.28 3.83 -3.19
CA VAL A 89 16.45 3.13 -2.20
C VAL A 89 15.62 4.12 -1.39
N GLY A 90 16.21 5.26 -1.02
CA GLY A 90 15.50 6.35 -0.39
C GLY A 90 14.38 6.93 -1.26
N ALA A 91 14.62 7.07 -2.56
CA ALA A 91 13.64 7.55 -3.54
C ALA A 91 12.49 6.56 -3.69
N MET A 92 12.79 5.28 -3.89
CA MET A 92 11.79 4.21 -4.04
C MET A 92 10.92 4.12 -2.78
N PHE A 93 11.52 4.23 -1.60
CA PHE A 93 10.80 4.24 -0.34
C PHE A 93 9.79 5.40 -0.27
N LEU A 94 10.24 6.63 -0.54
CA LEU A 94 9.35 7.80 -0.52
C LEU A 94 8.30 7.76 -1.64
N LEU A 95 8.68 7.27 -2.82
CA LEU A 95 7.80 7.13 -3.97
C LEU A 95 6.62 6.24 -3.60
N SER A 96 6.91 5.06 -3.04
CA SER A 96 5.91 4.12 -2.54
C SER A 96 5.02 4.73 -1.47
N LEU A 97 5.59 5.46 -0.50
CA LEU A 97 4.79 6.09 0.54
C LEU A 97 3.81 7.12 -0.01
N TYR A 98 4.28 8.02 -0.87
CA TYR A 98 3.45 9.05 -1.48
C TYR A 98 2.41 8.45 -2.42
N SER A 99 2.80 7.51 -3.29
CA SER A 99 1.87 6.87 -4.24
C SER A 99 0.82 6.02 -3.52
N SER A 100 1.19 5.18 -2.55
CA SER A 100 0.22 4.40 -1.77
C SER A 100 -0.81 5.30 -1.09
N SER A 101 -0.36 6.42 -0.51
CA SER A 101 -1.24 7.37 0.17
C SER A 101 -2.21 8.07 -0.80
N PHE A 102 -1.72 8.55 -1.94
CA PHE A 102 -2.57 9.17 -2.96
C PHE A 102 -3.52 8.18 -3.64
N PHE A 103 -3.12 6.93 -3.86
CA PHE A 103 -4.03 5.92 -4.39
C PHE A 103 -5.16 5.59 -3.41
N LEU A 104 -4.93 5.59 -2.09
CA LEU A 104 -6.00 5.47 -1.10
C LEU A 104 -7.01 6.63 -1.19
N VAL A 105 -6.54 7.85 -1.46
CA VAL A 105 -7.39 9.01 -1.72
C VAL A 105 -8.23 8.79 -2.98
N CYS A 106 -7.60 8.40 -4.08
CA CYS A 106 -8.29 8.11 -5.35
C CYS A 106 -9.35 7.01 -5.20
N ILE A 107 -9.04 5.93 -4.48
CA ILE A 107 -9.99 4.85 -4.17
C ILE A 107 -11.18 5.40 -3.37
N SER A 108 -10.92 6.23 -2.36
CA SER A 108 -11.98 6.81 -1.51
C SER A 108 -12.90 7.73 -2.31
N VAL A 109 -12.34 8.53 -3.22
CA VAL A 109 -13.10 9.41 -4.12
C VAL A 109 -13.90 8.60 -5.16
N ASP A 110 -13.32 7.57 -5.78
CA ASP A 110 -14.06 6.66 -6.70
C ASP A 110 -15.27 6.02 -6.00
N ARG A 111 -15.08 5.55 -4.76
CA ARG A 111 -16.17 4.97 -3.96
C ARG A 111 -17.24 6.00 -3.64
N TYR A 112 -16.84 7.22 -3.27
CA TYR A 112 -17.78 8.31 -3.03
C TYR A 112 -18.59 8.65 -4.29
N LEU A 113 -17.94 8.88 -5.43
CA LEU A 113 -18.60 9.24 -6.68
C LEU A 113 -19.54 8.13 -7.17
N SER A 114 -19.13 6.87 -7.06
CA SER A 114 -19.93 5.73 -7.52
C SER A 114 -21.17 5.47 -6.66
N ILE A 115 -21.14 5.77 -5.35
CA ILE A 115 -22.26 5.52 -4.44
C ILE A 115 -23.17 6.76 -4.31
N VAL A 116 -22.58 7.93 -4.10
CA VAL A 116 -23.34 9.15 -3.78
C VAL A 116 -23.84 9.85 -5.03
N HIS A 117 -23.02 9.91 -6.08
CA HIS A 117 -23.32 10.71 -7.27
C HIS A 117 -23.78 9.87 -8.47
N ALA A 118 -23.58 8.55 -8.48
CA ALA A 118 -24.10 7.58 -9.48
C ALA A 118 -24.17 8.09 -10.94
N VAL A 119 -23.22 8.94 -11.37
CA VAL A 119 -23.37 9.71 -12.61
C VAL A 119 -23.13 8.80 -13.82
N GLN A 120 -24.11 8.69 -14.71
CA GLN A 120 -24.01 7.87 -15.92
C GLN A 120 -22.87 8.32 -16.86
N LEU A 121 -22.57 9.63 -16.87
CA LEU A 121 -21.45 10.22 -17.62
C LEU A 121 -20.07 9.86 -17.04
N TYR A 122 -19.96 9.76 -15.71
CA TYR A 122 -18.75 9.32 -15.01
C TYR A 122 -18.36 7.89 -15.41
N ARG A 123 -19.35 7.01 -15.64
CA ARG A 123 -19.10 5.62 -16.09
C ARG A 123 -18.53 5.53 -17.51
N ARG A 124 -18.87 6.43 -18.44
CA ARG A 124 -18.40 6.36 -19.84
C ARG A 124 -17.03 6.98 -20.07
N ARG A 125 -16.69 8.09 -19.39
CA ARG A 125 -15.36 8.71 -19.46
C ARG A 125 -14.35 8.12 -18.45
N LYS A 126 -14.81 7.15 -17.64
CA LYS A 126 -14.08 6.55 -16.51
C LYS A 126 -12.66 6.06 -16.82
N PRO A 127 -12.37 5.33 -17.91
CA PRO A 127 -11.04 4.75 -18.10
C PRO A 127 -9.97 5.81 -18.39
N LEU A 128 -10.27 6.81 -19.24
CA LEU A 128 -9.34 7.90 -19.53
C LEU A 128 -9.05 8.74 -18.28
N HIS A 129 -10.08 9.09 -17.51
CA HIS A 129 -9.88 9.84 -16.27
C HIS A 129 -9.08 9.04 -15.24
N ALA A 130 -9.33 7.74 -15.10
CA ALA A 130 -8.58 6.88 -14.20
C ALA A 130 -7.10 6.79 -14.61
N SER A 131 -6.82 6.58 -15.90
CA SER A 131 -5.46 6.55 -16.44
C SER A 131 -4.72 7.88 -16.23
N LEU A 132 -5.35 9.02 -16.54
CA LEU A 132 -4.76 10.34 -16.31
C LEU A 132 -4.53 10.62 -14.82
N THR A 133 -5.46 10.21 -13.95
CA THR A 133 -5.31 10.34 -12.50
C THR A 133 -4.14 9.51 -11.99
N THR A 134 -4.03 8.26 -12.42
CA THR A 134 -2.90 7.38 -12.09
C THR A 134 -1.57 7.99 -12.53
N ALA A 135 -1.47 8.47 -13.77
CA ALA A 135 -0.27 9.13 -14.26
C ALA A 135 0.08 10.38 -13.42
N GLY A 136 -0.93 11.18 -13.06
CA GLY A 136 -0.77 12.32 -12.16
C GLY A 136 -0.29 11.95 -10.76
N VAL A 137 -0.81 10.86 -10.18
CA VAL A 137 -0.36 10.34 -8.88
C VAL A 137 1.11 9.95 -8.95
N TRP A 138 1.53 9.17 -9.95
CA TRP A 138 2.93 8.78 -10.12
C TRP A 138 3.85 9.99 -10.30
N ALA A 139 3.44 10.95 -11.14
CA ALA A 139 4.21 12.18 -11.37
C ALA A 139 4.35 13.00 -10.09
N ALA A 140 3.28 13.17 -9.31
CA ALA A 140 3.30 13.89 -8.05
C ALA A 140 4.19 13.20 -7.01
N SER A 141 4.04 11.87 -6.85
CA SER A 141 4.86 11.09 -5.92
C SER A 141 6.34 11.10 -6.31
N LEU A 142 6.64 11.03 -7.61
CA LEU A 142 8.01 11.13 -8.11
C LEU A 142 8.60 12.51 -7.85
N ALA A 143 7.84 13.59 -8.11
CA ALA A 143 8.28 14.95 -7.84
C ALA A 143 8.62 15.16 -6.34
N LEU A 144 7.74 14.72 -5.44
CA LEU A 144 7.96 14.80 -3.99
C LEU A 144 9.18 13.98 -3.55
N SER A 145 9.34 12.77 -4.07
CA SER A 145 10.48 11.90 -3.78
C SER A 145 11.80 12.50 -4.28
N CYS A 146 11.80 13.13 -5.46
CA CYS A 146 12.93 13.82 -6.04
C CYS A 146 13.36 15.05 -5.24
N LEU A 147 12.42 15.78 -4.64
CA LEU A 147 12.75 16.92 -3.77
C LEU A 147 13.58 16.47 -2.55
N GLU A 148 13.27 15.31 -1.99
CA GLU A 148 13.96 14.76 -0.83
C GLU A 148 15.30 14.08 -1.16
N LEU A 149 15.42 13.56 -2.37
CA LEU A 149 16.64 12.90 -2.88
C LEU A 149 17.89 13.77 -2.81
N GLY A 150 17.74 15.08 -3.06
CA GLY A 150 18.85 16.04 -3.04
C GLY A 150 19.55 16.10 -1.68
N TYR A 151 18.80 15.86 -0.61
CA TYR A 151 19.27 15.95 0.78
C TYR A 151 19.71 14.61 1.36
N ARG A 152 19.63 13.49 0.63
CA ARG A 152 20.03 12.18 1.17
C ARG A 152 21.48 11.83 0.82
N LYS A 153 22.28 11.48 1.82
CA LYS A 153 23.69 11.10 1.66
C LYS A 153 24.07 10.00 2.66
N VAL A 154 25.16 9.29 2.36
CA VAL A 154 25.77 8.40 3.35
C VAL A 154 26.54 9.25 4.35
N GLN A 155 26.25 9.07 5.63
CA GLN A 155 26.96 9.72 6.73
C GLN A 155 27.64 8.66 7.60
N THR A 156 28.91 8.89 7.93
CA THR A 156 29.68 8.01 8.81
C THR A 156 29.77 8.64 10.19
N SER A 157 29.23 7.95 11.20
CA SER A 157 29.40 8.34 12.60
C SER A 157 30.79 7.94 13.06
N VAL A 158 31.59 8.93 13.46
CA VAL A 158 32.95 8.73 13.98
C VAL A 158 32.93 7.93 15.29
N TYR A 159 31.91 8.13 16.13
CA TYR A 159 31.80 7.49 17.45
C TYR A 159 31.40 6.01 17.38
N LEU A 160 30.55 5.65 16.41
CA LEU A 160 30.02 4.29 16.25
C LEU A 160 30.75 3.50 15.17
N ASN A 161 31.71 4.13 14.48
CA ASN A 161 32.38 3.61 13.28
C ASN A 161 31.38 2.98 12.28
N ARG A 162 30.24 3.64 12.09
CA ARG A 162 29.07 3.12 11.38
C ARG A 162 28.60 4.11 10.33
N SER A 163 28.39 3.63 9.12
CA SER A 163 27.80 4.41 8.02
C SER A 163 26.29 4.19 7.94
N THR A 164 25.53 5.27 7.77
CA THR A 164 24.06 5.25 7.64
C THR A 164 23.61 6.10 6.46
N CYS A 165 22.46 5.76 5.87
CA CYS A 165 21.85 6.51 4.77
C CYS A 165 20.81 7.49 5.31
N SER A 166 21.22 8.72 5.59
CA SER A 166 20.41 9.72 6.28
C SER A 166 20.32 11.05 5.52
N TYR A 167 19.47 11.95 6.00
CA TYR A 167 19.39 13.30 5.45
C TYR A 167 20.58 14.13 5.92
N ALA A 168 21.29 14.74 4.97
CA ALA A 168 22.37 15.70 5.14
C ALA A 168 21.89 17.08 4.68
N PHE A 169 21.73 18.00 5.62
CA PHE A 169 21.40 19.39 5.34
C PHE A 169 22.58 20.30 5.66
N ASP A 170 22.78 21.34 4.87
CA ASP A 170 23.79 22.36 5.17
C ASP A 170 23.40 23.12 6.46
N PRO A 171 24.33 23.36 7.40
CA PRO A 171 24.01 23.87 8.73
C PRO A 171 23.20 25.17 8.74
N GLU A 172 23.44 26.07 7.78
CA GLU A 172 22.79 27.38 7.69
C GLU A 172 21.30 27.30 7.32
N VAL A 173 20.91 26.30 6.54
CA VAL A 173 19.53 26.15 6.03
C VAL A 173 18.85 24.88 6.54
N ALA A 174 19.54 24.09 7.37
CA ALA A 174 19.09 22.79 7.85
C ALA A 174 17.72 22.84 8.49
N GLY A 175 17.50 23.75 9.43
CA GLY A 175 16.21 23.86 10.12
C GLY A 175 15.04 24.13 9.15
N ARG A 176 15.22 25.04 8.19
CA ARG A 176 14.16 25.41 7.24
C ARG A 176 13.76 24.25 6.33
N TRP A 177 14.75 23.58 5.72
CA TRP A 177 14.48 22.45 4.83
C TRP A 177 13.99 21.23 5.58
N TYR A 178 14.55 20.96 6.76
CA TYR A 178 14.07 19.89 7.63
C TYR A 178 12.58 20.06 7.98
N LEU A 179 12.18 21.26 8.41
CA LEU A 179 10.78 21.55 8.70
C LEU A 179 9.91 21.46 7.44
N ALA A 180 10.36 22.03 6.31
CA ALA A 180 9.60 22.00 5.07
C ALA A 180 9.33 20.57 4.59
N LEU A 181 10.35 19.71 4.55
CA LEU A 181 10.19 18.31 4.13
C LEU A 181 9.30 17.52 5.11
N ARG A 182 9.43 17.76 6.42
CA ARG A 182 8.55 17.14 7.42
C ARG A 182 7.09 17.57 7.26
N LEU A 183 6.84 18.86 7.01
CA LEU A 183 5.49 19.37 6.77
C LEU A 183 4.90 18.78 5.48
N VAL A 184 5.68 18.72 4.41
CA VAL A 184 5.27 18.07 3.16
C VAL A 184 4.91 16.61 3.41
N HIS A 185 5.74 15.87 4.14
CA HIS A 185 5.46 14.48 4.52
C HIS A 185 4.14 14.35 5.31
N HIS A 186 3.96 15.14 6.37
CA HIS A 186 2.73 15.10 7.17
C HIS A 186 1.49 15.48 6.36
N LEU A 187 1.59 16.47 5.47
CA LEU A 187 0.49 16.90 4.63
C LEU A 187 0.13 15.82 3.60
N ALA A 188 1.13 15.33 2.85
CA ALA A 188 0.92 14.42 1.74
C ALA A 188 0.59 12.98 2.20
N CYS A 189 1.28 12.48 3.23
CA CYS A 189 1.13 11.10 3.68
C CYS A 189 0.08 10.91 4.77
N PHE A 190 -0.39 11.98 5.44
CA PHE A 190 -1.30 11.84 6.57
C PHE A 190 -2.52 12.77 6.50
N LEU A 191 -2.33 14.09 6.56
CA LEU A 191 -3.44 15.06 6.71
C LEU A 191 -4.35 15.17 5.47
N LEU A 192 -3.81 15.19 4.27
CA LEU A 192 -4.60 15.15 3.05
C LEU A 192 -5.34 13.81 2.90
N PRO A 193 -4.68 12.65 3.04
CA PRO A 193 -5.34 11.35 2.99
C PRO A 193 -6.47 11.21 4.00
N ILE A 194 -6.21 11.47 5.28
CA ILE A 194 -7.21 11.30 6.34
C ILE A 194 -8.40 12.24 6.13
N SER A 195 -8.18 13.48 5.73
CA SER A 195 -9.26 14.46 5.56
C SER A 195 -10.18 14.09 4.40
N VAL A 196 -9.61 13.73 3.25
CA VAL A 196 -10.39 13.30 2.08
C VAL A 196 -11.11 11.99 2.35
N MET A 197 -10.42 10.99 2.93
CA MET A 197 -11.03 9.71 3.31
C MET A 197 -12.20 9.93 4.27
N PHE A 198 -11.99 10.70 5.34
CA PHE A 198 -13.02 11.01 6.32
C PHE A 198 -14.24 11.67 5.66
N TYR A 199 -14.04 12.72 4.87
CA TYR A 199 -15.13 13.40 4.17
C TYR A 199 -15.90 12.46 3.23
N CYS A 200 -15.20 11.75 2.34
CA CYS A 200 -15.79 10.82 1.38
C CYS A 200 -16.64 9.77 2.09
N TYR A 201 -16.12 9.20 3.19
CA TYR A 201 -16.78 8.12 3.90
C TYR A 201 -17.91 8.57 4.82
N CYS A 202 -17.83 9.76 5.41
CA CYS A 202 -18.99 10.38 6.07
C CYS A 202 -20.16 10.54 5.08
N MET A 203 -19.88 10.98 3.85
CA MET A 203 -20.91 11.17 2.83
C MET A 203 -21.48 9.84 2.30
N VAL A 204 -20.61 8.84 2.08
CA VAL A 204 -21.04 7.49 1.71
C VAL A 204 -21.91 6.89 2.82
N PHE A 205 -21.48 6.99 4.09
CA PHE A 205 -22.23 6.51 5.25
C PHE A 205 -23.63 7.12 5.32
N ARG A 206 -23.72 8.46 5.23
CA ARG A 206 -24.99 9.19 5.24
C ARG A 206 -25.92 8.72 4.13
N THR A 207 -25.40 8.52 2.93
CA THR A 207 -26.19 8.10 1.76
C THR A 207 -26.71 6.67 1.92
N VAL A 208 -25.83 5.73 2.33
CA VAL A 208 -26.20 4.32 2.53
C VAL A 208 -27.22 4.14 3.65
N CYS A 209 -27.09 4.90 4.74
CA CYS A 209 -28.05 4.87 5.83
C CYS A 209 -29.41 5.46 5.43
N ARG A 210 -29.43 6.62 4.75
CA ARG A 210 -30.68 7.25 4.28
C ARG A 210 -31.42 6.40 3.27
N ALA A 211 -30.72 5.79 2.33
CA ALA A 211 -31.32 4.96 1.30
C ALA A 211 -31.61 3.52 1.75
N HIS A 212 -31.42 3.19 3.05
CA HIS A 212 -31.58 1.86 3.62
C HIS A 212 -30.91 0.73 2.80
N MET A 213 -29.79 1.04 2.14
CA MET A 213 -29.13 0.13 1.20
C MET A 213 -28.34 -0.96 1.94
N GLN A 214 -29.05 -1.96 2.48
CA GLN A 214 -28.44 -3.06 3.21
C GLN A 214 -27.36 -3.79 2.39
N ALA A 215 -27.55 -3.90 1.08
CA ALA A 215 -26.58 -4.49 0.15
C ALA A 215 -25.21 -3.77 0.14
N LYS A 216 -25.17 -2.47 0.47
CA LYS A 216 -23.95 -1.64 0.47
C LYS A 216 -23.27 -1.53 1.84
N ARG A 217 -23.90 -2.03 2.91
CA ARG A 217 -23.30 -2.04 4.27
C ARG A 217 -22.00 -2.85 4.34
N LYS A 218 -21.87 -3.91 3.54
CA LYS A 218 -20.62 -4.68 3.43
C LYS A 218 -19.47 -3.83 2.85
N THR A 219 -19.76 -3.05 1.81
CA THR A 219 -18.80 -2.11 1.20
C THR A 219 -18.40 -1.01 2.17
N LEU A 220 -19.35 -0.47 2.94
CA LEU A 220 -19.08 0.51 3.99
C LEU A 220 -18.17 -0.06 5.09
N ARG A 221 -18.40 -1.31 5.52
CA ARG A 221 -17.53 -1.98 6.51
C ARG A 221 -16.09 -2.10 6.01
N LEU A 222 -15.89 -2.56 4.77
CA LEU A 222 -14.57 -2.64 4.13
C LEU A 222 -13.86 -1.27 4.15
N VAL A 223 -14.57 -0.24 3.74
CA VAL A 223 -14.09 1.12 3.68
C VAL A 223 -13.68 1.68 5.06
N VAL A 224 -14.52 1.49 6.08
CA VAL A 224 -14.21 1.91 7.46
C VAL A 224 -12.99 1.14 7.99
N SER A 225 -12.87 -0.15 7.67
CA SER A 225 -11.68 -0.93 8.03
C SER A 225 -10.40 -0.39 7.38
N ILE A 226 -10.44 0.06 6.11
CA ILE A 226 -9.28 0.66 5.44
C ILE A 226 -8.85 1.96 6.17
N VAL A 227 -9.80 2.83 6.54
CA VAL A 227 -9.49 4.04 7.33
C VAL A 227 -8.89 3.67 8.67
N ALA A 228 -9.49 2.73 9.38
CA ALA A 228 -9.02 2.32 10.70
C ALA A 228 -7.59 1.77 10.64
N VAL A 229 -7.28 0.93 9.66
CA VAL A 229 -5.92 0.40 9.46
C VAL A 229 -4.95 1.52 9.10
N PHE A 230 -5.31 2.43 8.20
CA PHE A 230 -4.49 3.59 7.88
C PHE A 230 -4.15 4.41 9.13
N LEU A 231 -5.14 4.70 9.98
CA LEU A 231 -4.93 5.43 11.24
C LEU A 231 -4.05 4.65 12.22
N CYS A 232 -4.37 3.39 12.48
CA CYS A 232 -3.62 2.57 13.42
C CYS A 232 -2.15 2.41 13.01
N CYS A 233 -1.87 2.33 11.70
CA CYS A 233 -0.51 2.22 11.20
C CYS A 233 0.24 3.56 11.19
N TRP A 234 -0.40 4.63 10.69
CA TRP A 234 0.31 5.88 10.38
C TRP A 234 0.23 6.95 11.47
N LEU A 235 -0.86 7.02 12.24
CA LEU A 235 -1.01 8.04 13.29
C LEU A 235 0.10 7.96 14.36
N PRO A 236 0.50 6.77 14.87
CA PRO A 236 1.55 6.69 15.88
C PRO A 236 2.87 7.27 15.37
N TYR A 237 3.28 6.91 14.15
CA TYR A 237 4.52 7.37 13.54
C TYR A 237 4.52 8.88 13.31
N ASN A 238 3.43 9.40 12.74
CA ASN A 238 3.28 10.84 12.50
C ASN A 238 3.30 11.63 13.82
N THR A 239 2.74 11.08 14.89
CA THR A 239 2.78 11.70 16.22
C THR A 239 4.21 11.76 16.75
N VAL A 240 4.96 10.67 16.66
CA VAL A 240 6.36 10.64 17.14
C VAL A 240 7.25 11.59 16.34
N ILE A 241 7.13 11.63 15.01
CA ILE A 241 7.89 12.57 14.17
C ILE A 241 7.52 14.03 14.47
N PHE A 242 6.25 14.31 14.75
CA PHE A 242 5.84 15.65 15.17
C PHE A 242 6.50 16.05 16.50
N LEU A 243 6.49 15.17 17.51
CA LEU A 243 7.15 15.41 18.80
C LEU A 243 8.67 15.59 18.64
N ASP A 244 9.31 14.76 17.81
CA ASP A 244 10.73 14.89 17.48
C ASP A 244 11.05 16.23 16.80
N THR A 245 10.13 16.75 15.98
CA THR A 245 10.26 18.09 15.39
C THR A 245 10.17 19.18 16.45
N LEU A 246 9.26 19.04 17.42
CA LEU A 246 9.13 20.00 18.53
C LEU A 246 10.38 20.03 19.39
N VAL A 247 10.98 18.87 19.70
CA VAL A 247 12.25 18.80 20.42
C VAL A 247 13.37 19.49 19.64
N TYR A 248 13.46 19.25 18.32
CA TYR A 248 14.48 19.86 17.46
C TYR A 248 14.43 21.40 17.46
N PHE A 249 13.23 22.00 17.49
CA PHE A 249 13.06 23.47 17.54
C PHE A 249 12.96 24.05 18.95
N GLY A 250 13.23 23.26 20.00
CA GLY A 250 13.20 23.74 21.38
C GLY A 250 11.81 23.96 21.97
N GLY A 251 10.77 23.40 21.37
CA GLY A 251 9.40 23.39 21.93
C GLY A 251 9.21 22.41 23.09
N LEU A 252 10.14 21.48 23.28
CA LEU A 252 10.20 20.53 24.39
C LEU A 252 11.67 20.41 24.86
N GLU A 253 11.91 20.41 26.17
CA GLU A 253 13.27 20.25 26.71
C GLU A 253 13.83 18.84 26.41
N PRO A 254 14.98 18.74 25.72
CA PRO A 254 15.60 17.46 25.45
C PRO A 254 16.27 16.91 26.72
N SER A 255 15.77 15.77 27.22
CA SER A 255 16.48 14.96 28.21
C SER A 255 17.04 13.69 27.56
N CYS A 256 18.11 13.11 28.11
CA CYS A 256 18.67 11.84 27.62
C CYS A 256 17.60 10.73 27.54
N ARG A 257 16.72 10.65 28.56
CA ARG A 257 15.61 9.70 28.58
C ARG A 257 14.58 10.02 27.46
N THR A 258 14.29 11.29 27.22
CA THR A 258 13.36 11.73 26.16
C THR A 258 13.87 11.34 24.78
N VAL A 259 15.17 11.58 24.50
CA VAL A 259 15.79 11.24 23.22
C VAL A 259 15.77 9.74 22.96
N ILE A 260 16.23 8.92 23.92
CA ILE A 260 16.22 7.46 23.79
C ILE A 260 14.80 6.93 23.59
N SER A 261 13.83 7.46 24.34
CA SER A 261 12.42 7.03 24.24
C SER A 261 11.82 7.39 22.89
N LEU A 262 12.15 8.57 22.35
CA LEU A 262 11.70 9.02 21.04
C LEU A 262 12.32 8.18 19.91
N ASP A 263 13.61 7.84 19.99
CA ASP A 263 14.27 7.00 18.99
C ASP A 263 13.68 5.58 18.95
N LEU A 264 13.44 5.00 20.14
CA LEU A 264 12.75 3.71 20.24
C LEU A 264 11.32 3.79 19.70
N ALA A 265 10.55 4.80 20.13
CA ALA A 265 9.19 5.01 19.67
C ALA A 265 9.13 5.21 18.16
N ARG A 266 10.08 5.95 17.58
CA ARG A 266 10.18 6.17 16.13
C ARG A 266 10.38 4.86 15.40
N THR A 267 11.32 4.03 15.86
CA THR A 267 11.60 2.72 15.24
C THR A 267 10.38 1.81 15.27
N VAL A 268 9.73 1.69 16.44
CA VAL A 268 8.54 0.84 16.62
C VAL A 268 7.36 1.33 15.78
N THR A 269 7.06 2.62 15.86
CA THR A 269 5.92 3.21 15.13
C THR A 269 6.16 3.27 13.62
N GLN A 270 7.39 3.48 13.17
CA GLN A 270 7.75 3.37 11.76
C GLN A 270 7.53 1.95 11.26
N THR A 271 7.98 0.94 12.00
CA THR A 271 7.77 -0.48 11.65
C THR A 271 6.28 -0.79 11.54
N LEU A 272 5.48 -0.30 12.49
CA LEU A 272 4.02 -0.41 12.43
C LEU A 272 3.44 0.28 11.18
N GLY A 273 3.93 1.46 10.81
CA GLY A 273 3.56 2.14 9.56
C GLY A 273 3.88 1.29 8.33
N LEU A 274 5.04 0.64 8.29
CA LEU A 274 5.45 -0.23 7.17
C LEU A 274 4.58 -1.48 7.05
N THR A 275 4.03 -2.01 8.16
CA THR A 275 3.11 -3.16 8.09
C THR A 275 1.83 -2.86 7.31
N HIS A 276 1.47 -1.59 7.13
CA HIS A 276 0.32 -1.16 6.33
C HIS A 276 0.32 -1.75 4.91
N ALA A 277 1.50 -1.81 4.27
CA ALA A 277 1.64 -2.36 2.92
C ALA A 277 1.22 -3.84 2.83
N CYS A 278 1.44 -4.62 3.89
CA CYS A 278 1.00 -6.02 3.96
C CYS A 278 -0.49 -6.14 4.27
N LEU A 279 -1.08 -5.17 4.97
CA LEU A 279 -2.48 -5.20 5.37
C LEU A 279 -3.44 -4.88 4.23
N ASN A 280 -3.01 -4.10 3.24
CA ASN A 280 -3.83 -3.73 2.08
C ASN A 280 -4.37 -4.96 1.32
N PRO A 281 -3.54 -5.89 0.79
CA PRO A 281 -4.02 -7.13 0.17
C PRO A 281 -4.89 -7.98 1.08
N LEU A 282 -4.55 -8.10 2.37
CA LEU A 282 -5.31 -8.88 3.34
C LEU A 282 -6.71 -8.28 3.59
N LEU A 283 -6.83 -6.96 3.67
CA LEU A 283 -8.12 -6.28 3.79
C LEU A 283 -9.01 -6.57 2.58
N TYR A 284 -8.46 -6.49 1.36
CA TYR A 284 -9.21 -6.84 0.15
C TYR A 284 -9.58 -8.33 0.09
N ALA A 285 -8.68 -9.21 0.55
CA ALA A 285 -8.90 -10.65 0.56
C ALA A 285 -9.90 -11.12 1.61
N PHE A 286 -9.80 -10.66 2.85
CA PHE A 286 -10.66 -11.13 3.94
C PHE A 286 -12.01 -10.43 3.97
N VAL A 287 -12.05 -9.15 3.61
CA VAL A 287 -13.26 -8.33 3.70
C VAL A 287 -13.99 -8.22 2.35
N GLY A 288 -13.30 -8.43 1.23
CA GLY A 288 -13.88 -8.53 -0.12
C GLY A 288 -14.33 -9.95 -0.47
N VAL A 289 -15.63 -10.15 -0.70
CA VAL A 289 -16.19 -11.48 -1.01
C VAL A 289 -15.70 -12.05 -2.36
N ARG A 290 -15.39 -11.18 -3.34
CA ARG A 290 -14.96 -11.57 -4.71
C ARG A 290 -13.51 -12.05 -4.79
N PHE A 291 -12.58 -11.36 -4.12
CA PHE A 291 -11.16 -11.74 -4.13
C PHE A 291 -10.92 -13.13 -3.53
N ARG A 292 -11.76 -13.55 -2.57
CA ARG A 292 -11.73 -14.92 -2.03
C ARG A 292 -12.02 -16.00 -3.07
N GLN A 293 -12.79 -15.70 -4.10
CA GLN A 293 -13.10 -16.66 -5.16
C GLN A 293 -11.92 -16.75 -6.13
N GLU A 294 -11.37 -15.60 -6.55
CA GLU A 294 -10.20 -15.52 -7.42
C GLU A 294 -8.93 -16.11 -6.77
N VAL A 295 -8.66 -15.83 -5.49
CA VAL A 295 -7.54 -16.44 -4.75
C VAL A 295 -7.72 -17.93 -4.54
N LYS A 296 -8.95 -18.43 -4.34
CA LYS A 296 -9.21 -19.87 -4.24
C LYS A 296 -9.03 -20.58 -5.57
N GLU A 297 -9.32 -19.90 -6.68
CA GLU A 297 -9.05 -20.38 -8.03
C GLU A 297 -7.54 -20.38 -8.33
N LEU A 298 -6.83 -19.30 -8.00
CA LEU A 298 -5.37 -19.19 -8.17
C LEU A 298 -4.58 -20.16 -7.27
N LEU A 299 -5.02 -20.38 -6.04
CA LEU A 299 -4.41 -21.35 -5.10
C LEU A 299 -4.82 -22.80 -5.40
N GLY A 300 -5.62 -23.06 -6.44
CA GLY A 300 -6.07 -24.41 -6.79
C GLY A 300 -6.94 -25.09 -5.73
N LEU A 301 -7.43 -24.34 -4.74
CA LEU A 301 -8.26 -24.84 -3.64
C LEU A 301 -9.75 -24.94 -4.02
N SER A 302 -10.09 -24.67 -5.28
CA SER A 302 -11.43 -24.93 -5.80
C SER A 302 -11.63 -26.43 -5.96
N SER A 303 -12.41 -27.01 -5.04
CA SER A 303 -12.87 -28.39 -5.14
C SER A 303 -13.53 -28.60 -6.50
N ARG A 304 -12.89 -29.42 -7.33
CA ARG A 304 -13.41 -29.92 -8.60
C ARG A 304 -14.76 -30.59 -8.34
N GLY A 305 -15.84 -29.85 -8.58
CA GLY A 305 -17.20 -30.25 -8.24
C GLY A 305 -18.22 -29.69 -9.20
N ARG A 306 -17.95 -29.75 -10.52
CA ARG A 306 -18.97 -29.57 -11.55
C ARG A 306 -18.58 -30.21 -12.89
N TRP A 307 -18.48 -31.54 -12.88
CA TRP A 307 -18.84 -32.34 -14.05
C TRP A 307 -20.07 -33.15 -13.68
N GLY A 308 -21.21 -32.74 -14.23
CA GLY A 308 -22.48 -33.43 -14.03
C GLY A 308 -23.67 -32.47 -14.17
N SER A 309 -24.47 -32.69 -15.22
CA SER A 309 -25.77 -32.06 -15.48
C SER A 309 -25.75 -30.73 -16.26
N GLY A 310 -25.54 -30.85 -17.57
CA GLY A 310 -25.86 -29.81 -18.56
C GLY A 310 -26.20 -30.38 -19.94
N ARG A 311 -26.53 -31.67 -20.03
CA ARG A 311 -26.78 -32.38 -21.30
C ARG A 311 -28.13 -33.10 -21.30
N ARG A 312 -29.17 -32.44 -20.80
CA ARG A 312 -30.54 -32.96 -20.78
C ARG A 312 -31.62 -31.94 -21.17
N GLY A 313 -31.25 -30.94 -21.99
CA GLY A 313 -32.17 -29.89 -22.48
C GLY A 313 -32.31 -29.78 -24.01
N ILE A 314 -31.69 -30.67 -24.80
CA ILE A 314 -31.66 -30.52 -26.28
C ILE A 314 -32.69 -31.41 -27.01
N LEU A 315 -33.50 -32.22 -26.32
CA LEU A 315 -34.42 -33.16 -27.00
C LEU A 315 -35.92 -32.85 -26.98
N ASN A 316 -36.37 -31.73 -26.37
CA ASN A 316 -37.80 -31.39 -26.34
C ASN A 316 -38.21 -30.14 -27.17
N ALA A 317 -37.32 -29.58 -28.00
CA ALA A 317 -37.62 -28.38 -28.79
C ALA A 317 -38.00 -28.66 -30.27
N ARG A 318 -38.44 -29.88 -30.63
CA ARG A 318 -38.82 -30.23 -32.02
C ARG A 318 -40.28 -30.62 -32.23
N ARG A 319 -41.17 -30.39 -31.26
CA ARG A 319 -42.59 -30.71 -31.41
C ARG A 319 -43.51 -29.59 -30.93
N SER A 320 -43.34 -28.38 -31.47
CA SER A 320 -44.37 -27.33 -31.45
C SER A 320 -44.03 -26.29 -32.53
N GLN A 321 -44.20 -26.66 -33.80
CA GLN A 321 -44.39 -25.65 -34.84
C GLN A 321 -45.79 -25.05 -34.68
N SER A 322 -45.88 -23.78 -35.06
CA SER A 322 -47.06 -23.03 -35.50
C SER A 322 -47.72 -22.08 -34.50
N VAL A 323 -47.88 -20.85 -35.00
CA VAL A 323 -48.82 -19.80 -34.65
C VAL A 323 -48.25 -18.60 -33.87
N ALA A 324 -48.47 -17.44 -34.50
CA ALA A 324 -48.53 -16.07 -34.01
C ALA A 324 -47.28 -15.19 -34.15
N SER A 325 -47.43 -14.29 -35.12
CA SER A 325 -46.69 -13.08 -35.43
C SER A 325 -46.72 -12.02 -34.31
N ASP A 326 -45.80 -11.07 -34.47
CA ASP A 326 -45.84 -9.66 -34.08
C ASP A 326 -45.31 -9.17 -32.74
N SER A 327 -44.54 -8.09 -32.88
CA SER A 327 -44.17 -7.03 -31.94
C SER A 327 -43.04 -7.29 -30.92
N GLU A 328 -41.82 -7.04 -31.40
CA GLU A 328 -40.73 -6.50 -30.59
C GLU A 328 -41.13 -5.14 -30.00
N THR A 329 -41.07 -4.98 -28.68
CA THR A 329 -40.15 -4.04 -27.99
C THR A 329 -40.57 -3.84 -26.53
N SER A 330 -39.55 -3.78 -25.67
CA SER A 330 -39.57 -3.14 -24.34
C SER A 330 -40.19 -3.90 -23.16
N SER A 331 -39.47 -4.89 -22.61
CA SER A 331 -39.45 -5.11 -21.14
C SER A 331 -38.35 -6.07 -20.68
N THR A 332 -37.08 -5.66 -20.69
CA THR A 332 -36.05 -6.42 -19.94
C THR A 332 -34.94 -5.51 -19.46
N TYR A 333 -35.24 -4.69 -18.45
CA TYR A 333 -34.24 -3.90 -17.71
C TYR A 333 -34.51 -3.98 -16.20
N TYR A 334 -34.71 -5.18 -15.66
CA TYR A 334 -34.74 -5.41 -14.21
C TYR A 334 -34.21 -6.79 -13.86
N SER A 335 -32.92 -7.03 -14.09
CA SER A 335 -32.22 -8.16 -13.46
C SER A 335 -30.72 -8.08 -13.66
N MET A 336 -30.03 -7.20 -12.94
CA MET A 336 -28.62 -7.43 -12.57
C MET A 336 -28.19 -6.45 -11.48
N TRP A 337 -28.16 -6.94 -10.24
CA TRP A 337 -27.51 -6.31 -9.09
C TRP A 337 -26.34 -7.17 -8.61
#